data_AF-A0A2H9YSR6-F1
#
_entry.id   AF-A0A2H9YSR6-F1
#
_cell.length_a   1.000
_cell.length_b   1.000
_cell.length_c   1.000
_cell.angle_alpha   90.00
_cell.angle_beta   90.00
_cell.angle_gamma   90.00
#
_symmetry.space_group_name_H-M   'P 1'
#
loop_
_entity.id
_entity.type
_entity.pdbx_description
1 polymer ?
#
loop_
_entity_poly.entity_id
_entity_poly.type
_entity_poly.pdbx_seq_one_letter_code
_entity_poly.pdbx_strand_id
1 'polypeptide(L)'
;MQIVRTRENLELIHDKAIADAISTTMDELEEQYQEAYQATLYGWFVVCECEQDLTDPFTDLTFSLAEKLHAGEVEFVEKKQDWYEVYIMLNDNEGILVYVPNMIFEQYQLNVI
;
A
#
# COMPACT_ATOMS: atom_id res chain seq x y z
N MET A 1 10.81 1.78 -0.78
CA MET A 1 9.38 2.00 -0.44
C MET A 1 9.01 3.46 -0.69
N GLN A 2 7.83 3.71 -1.25
CA GLN A 2 7.22 5.04 -1.35
C GLN A 2 5.99 5.15 -0.46
N ILE A 3 5.85 6.28 0.24
CA ILE A 3 4.69 6.62 1.05
C ILE A 3 3.88 7.69 0.32
N VAL A 4 2.59 7.44 0.13
CA VAL A 4 1.69 8.33 -0.59
C VAL A 4 0.60 8.82 0.35
N ARG A 5 0.74 10.08 0.76
CA ARG A 5 -0.25 10.81 1.57
C ARG A 5 -0.86 11.99 0.82
N THR A 6 -0.24 12.39 -0.28
CA THR A 6 -0.72 13.47 -1.17
C THR A 6 -0.54 13.07 -2.62
N ARG A 7 -1.26 13.76 -3.52
CA ARG A 7 -1.12 13.57 -4.97
C ARG A 7 0.31 13.84 -5.48
N GLU A 8 1.04 14.76 -4.85
CA GLU A 8 2.43 15.06 -5.21
C GLU A 8 3.35 13.84 -5.01
N ASN A 9 3.02 12.94 -4.06
CA ASN A 9 3.80 11.72 -3.86
C ASN A 9 3.67 10.74 -5.03
N LEU A 10 2.64 10.85 -5.87
CA LEU A 10 2.45 9.98 -7.04
C LEU A 10 3.57 10.17 -8.07
N GLU A 11 4.20 11.35 -8.12
CA GLU A 11 5.32 11.62 -9.02
C GLU A 11 6.56 10.78 -8.69
N LEU A 12 6.67 10.30 -7.44
CA LEU A 12 7.79 9.51 -6.94
C LEU A 12 7.65 8.01 -7.22
N ILE A 13 6.47 7.56 -7.66
CA ILE A 13 6.23 6.14 -7.96
C ILE A 13 6.78 5.80 -9.34
N HIS A 14 7.66 4.79 -9.38
CA HIS A 14 8.22 4.25 -10.61
C HIS A 14 7.20 3.47 -11.45
N ASP A 15 6.38 2.65 -10.81
CA ASP A 15 5.33 1.87 -11.48
C ASP A 15 4.12 2.76 -11.80
N LYS A 16 3.94 3.07 -13.09
CA LYS A 16 2.86 3.94 -13.54
C LYS A 16 1.48 3.32 -13.40
N ALA A 17 1.34 2.00 -13.52
CA ALA A 17 0.04 1.35 -13.34
C ALA A 17 -0.42 1.46 -11.88
N ILE A 18 0.50 1.28 -10.92
CA ILE A 18 0.21 1.49 -9.50
C ILE A 18 -0.08 2.96 -9.22
N ALA A 19 0.71 3.89 -9.77
CA ALA A 19 0.48 5.33 -9.58
C ALA A 19 -0.91 5.77 -10.09
N ASP A 20 -1.31 5.28 -11.27
CA ASP A 20 -2.61 5.56 -11.87
C ASP A 20 -3.76 4.93 -11.05
N ALA A 21 -3.56 3.72 -10.53
CA ALA A 21 -4.54 3.07 -9.66
C ALA A 21 -4.77 3.86 -8.36
N ILE A 22 -3.69 4.31 -7.70
CA ILE A 22 -3.80 5.13 -6.49
C ILE A 22 -4.47 6.48 -6.81
N SER A 23 -4.09 7.12 -7.93
CA SER A 23 -4.75 8.36 -8.36
C SER A 23 -6.25 8.16 -8.55
N THR A 24 -6.65 7.05 -9.19
CA THR A 24 -8.05 6.71 -9.40
C THR A 24 -8.79 6.53 -8.08
N THR A 25 -8.20 5.83 -7.11
CA THR A 25 -8.79 5.68 -5.77
C THR A 25 -8.92 7.02 -5.05
N MET A 26 -7.93 7.92 -5.17
CA MET A 26 -8.05 9.29 -4.63
C MET A 26 -9.20 10.05 -5.30
N ASP A 27 -9.33 9.98 -6.63
CA ASP A 27 -10.43 10.61 -7.37
C ASP A 27 -11.80 10.09 -6.92
N GLU A 28 -11.94 8.77 -6.76
CA GLU A 28 -13.18 8.12 -6.29
C GLU A 28 -13.56 8.56 -4.87
N LEU A 29 -12.58 8.67 -3.97
CA LEU A 29 -12.80 9.16 -2.61
C LEU A 29 -13.23 10.63 -2.61
N GLU A 30 -12.58 11.47 -3.42
CA GLU A 30 -12.95 12.88 -3.54
C GLU A 30 -14.36 13.06 -4.10
N GLU A 31 -14.74 12.26 -5.09
CA GLU A 31 -16.10 12.27 -5.64
C GLU A 31 -17.11 11.76 -4.61
N GLN A 32 -16.82 10.68 -3.90
CA GLN A 32 -17.72 10.09 -2.91
C GLN A 32 -18.03 11.05 -1.77
N TYR A 33 -17.02 11.77 -1.26
CA TYR A 33 -17.16 12.64 -0.10
C TYR A 33 -17.30 14.13 -0.45
N GLN A 34 -17.19 14.50 -1.73
CA GLN A 34 -17.28 15.88 -2.23
C GLN A 34 -16.27 16.84 -1.57
N GLU A 35 -15.09 16.34 -1.26
CA GLU A 35 -13.99 17.09 -0.66
C GLU A 35 -12.64 16.61 -1.18
N ALA A 36 -11.59 17.42 -1.01
CA ALA A 36 -10.24 17.03 -1.43
C ALA A 36 -9.70 15.87 -0.58
N TYR A 37 -8.91 14.99 -1.20
CA TYR A 37 -8.37 13.81 -0.54
C TYR A 37 -7.46 14.22 0.63
N GLN A 38 -7.71 13.61 1.79
CA GLN A 38 -6.92 13.78 2.99
C GLN A 38 -6.58 12.40 3.57
N ALA A 39 -5.28 12.08 3.59
CA ALA A 39 -4.76 10.83 4.13
C ALA A 39 -5.22 10.53 5.57
N THR A 40 -5.40 11.57 6.39
CA THR A 40 -5.85 11.42 7.78
C THR A 40 -7.32 11.04 7.92
N LEU A 41 -8.13 11.21 6.85
CA LEU A 41 -9.56 10.88 6.84
C LEU A 41 -9.83 9.56 6.10
N TYR A 42 -9.10 9.32 5.01
CA TYR A 42 -9.39 8.20 4.10
C TYR A 42 -8.32 7.11 4.10
N GLY A 43 -7.33 7.20 5.01
CA GLY A 43 -6.16 6.35 4.99
C GLY A 43 -5.18 6.76 3.89
N TRP A 44 -4.05 6.06 3.83
CA TRP A 44 -2.94 6.39 2.93
C TRP A 44 -2.33 5.14 2.30
N PHE A 45 -1.46 5.36 1.31
CA PHE A 45 -0.95 4.27 0.48
C PHE A 45 0.55 4.06 0.68
N VAL A 46 0.97 2.81 0.50
CA VAL A 46 2.37 2.39 0.52
C VAL A 46 2.65 1.63 -0.76
N VAL A 47 3.78 1.91 -1.41
CA VAL A 47 4.24 1.15 -2.59
C VAL A 47 5.58 0.52 -2.28
N CYS A 48 5.64 -0.81 -2.36
CA CYS A 48 6.88 -1.58 -2.28
C CYS A 48 7.60 -1.56 -3.63
N GLU A 49 8.89 -1.23 -3.62
CA GLU A 49 9.74 -1.10 -4.81
C GLU A 49 10.92 -2.11 -4.80
N CYS A 50 11.24 -2.69 -3.64
CA CYS A 50 12.18 -3.80 -3.51
C CYS A 50 11.73 -4.82 -2.44
N GLU A 51 12.41 -5.98 -2.40
CA GLU A 51 12.11 -7.03 -1.41
C GLU A 51 12.26 -6.56 0.04
N GLN A 52 13.22 -5.68 0.33
CA GLN A 52 13.44 -5.17 1.68
C GLN A 52 12.22 -4.38 2.20
N ASP A 53 11.44 -3.77 1.31
CA ASP A 53 10.23 -3.05 1.68
C ASP A 53 9.14 -3.95 2.28
N LEU A 54 9.25 -5.28 2.10
CA LEU A 54 8.35 -6.24 2.72
C LEU A 54 8.75 -6.58 4.15
N THR A 55 10.06 -6.56 4.45
CA THR A 55 10.63 -7.03 5.71
C THR A 55 11.03 -5.91 6.66
N ASP A 56 11.32 -4.73 6.13
CA ASP A 56 11.62 -3.56 6.93
C ASP A 56 10.33 -2.92 7.45
N PRO A 57 10.32 -2.37 8.67
CA PRO A 57 9.17 -1.61 9.16
C PRO A 57 8.85 -0.45 8.23
N PHE A 58 7.55 -0.21 7.99
CA PHE A 58 7.14 0.98 7.26
C PHE A 58 7.57 2.24 8.01
N THR A 59 7.97 3.30 7.29
CA THR A 59 8.39 4.56 7.92
C THR A 59 7.32 5.04 8.89
N ASP A 60 7.76 5.41 10.09
CA ASP A 60 6.92 5.84 11.22
C ASP A 60 6.01 4.75 11.84
N LEU A 61 6.09 3.50 11.39
CA LEU A 61 5.41 2.35 11.98
C LEU A 61 6.42 1.37 12.59
N THR A 62 5.94 0.51 13.48
CA THR A 62 6.79 -0.47 14.21
C THR A 62 6.66 -1.89 13.66
N PHE A 63 6.06 -2.06 12.48
CA PHE A 63 5.83 -3.36 11.86
C PHE A 63 6.13 -3.30 10.36
N SER A 64 6.49 -4.45 9.81
CA SER A 64 6.66 -4.71 8.38
C SER A 64 5.42 -5.38 7.77
N LEU A 65 5.33 -5.38 6.44
CA LEU A 65 4.27 -6.09 5.74
C LEU A 65 4.33 -7.60 6.00
N ALA A 66 5.52 -8.17 5.99
CA ALA A 66 5.79 -9.57 6.24
C ALA A 66 5.28 -10.02 7.60
N GLU A 67 5.52 -9.23 8.65
CA GLU A 67 5.02 -9.52 10.00
C GLU A 67 3.49 -9.55 10.05
N LYS A 68 2.84 -8.55 9.43
CA LYS A 68 1.36 -8.47 9.37
C LYS A 68 0.74 -9.63 8.60
N LEU A 69 1.31 -9.97 7.45
CA LEU A 69 0.87 -11.12 6.66
C LEU A 69 1.03 -12.44 7.41
N HIS A 70 2.17 -12.63 8.08
CA HIS A 70 2.44 -13.86 8.85
C HIS A 70 1.51 -14.00 10.08
N ALA A 71 1.23 -12.89 10.75
CA ALA A 71 0.32 -12.86 11.90
C ALA A 71 -1.16 -12.97 11.50
N GLY A 72 -1.50 -12.85 10.21
CA GLY A 72 -2.89 -12.75 9.74
C GLY A 72 -3.57 -11.44 10.16
N GLU A 73 -2.80 -10.40 10.45
CA GLU A 73 -3.25 -9.07 10.87
C GLU A 73 -3.45 -8.15 9.65
N VAL A 74 -4.10 -8.67 8.62
CA VAL A 74 -4.46 -7.95 7.39
C VAL A 74 -5.95 -8.13 7.15
N GLU A 75 -6.63 -7.09 6.69
CA GLU A 75 -8.07 -7.13 6.43
C GLU A 75 -8.37 -7.88 5.14
N PHE A 76 -7.57 -7.63 4.11
CA PHE A 76 -7.61 -8.40 2.87
C PHE A 76 -6.27 -8.38 2.14
N VAL A 77 -6.11 -9.39 1.27
CA VAL A 77 -5.05 -9.47 0.27
C VAL A 77 -5.73 -9.78 -1.06
N GLU A 78 -5.63 -8.87 -2.01
CA GLU A 78 -6.22 -9.03 -3.34
C GLU A 78 -5.12 -9.06 -4.41
N LYS A 79 -5.16 -10.06 -5.29
CA LYS A 79 -4.25 -10.15 -6.43
C LYS A 79 -4.84 -9.40 -7.63
N LYS A 80 -4.15 -8.36 -8.09
CA LYS A 80 -4.40 -7.69 -9.38
C LYS A 80 -3.51 -8.30 -10.46
N GLN A 81 -3.58 -7.75 -11.67
CA GLN A 81 -2.84 -8.26 -12.82
C GLN A 81 -1.32 -8.26 -12.57
N ASP A 82 -0.78 -7.12 -12.11
CA ASP A 82 0.67 -6.92 -11.98
C ASP A 82 1.15 -6.65 -10.53
N TRP A 83 0.23 -6.52 -9.58
CA TRP A 83 0.53 -6.30 -8.15
C TRP A 83 -0.49 -6.98 -7.22
N TYR A 84 -0.16 -7.01 -5.93
CA TYR A 84 -1.06 -7.32 -4.83
C TYR A 84 -1.45 -6.03 -4.10
N GLU A 85 -2.70 -5.96 -3.67
CA GLU A 85 -3.21 -4.96 -2.75
C GLU A 85 -3.41 -5.61 -1.38
N VAL A 86 -2.78 -5.06 -0.35
CA VAL A 86 -2.89 -5.53 1.02
C VAL A 86 -3.42 -4.40 1.89
N TYR A 87 -4.58 -4.60 2.49
CA TYR A 87 -5.18 -3.60 3.38
C TYR A 87 -4.92 -3.94 4.85
N ILE A 88 -4.45 -2.95 5.60
CA ILE A 88 -4.08 -3.09 7.01
C ILE A 88 -4.72 -1.95 7.78
N MET A 89 -5.49 -2.27 8.82
CA MET A 89 -5.95 -1.28 9.79
C MET A 89 -4.83 -0.95 10.77
N LEU A 90 -4.46 0.32 10.88
CA LEU A 90 -3.51 0.82 11.88
C LEU A 90 -4.19 0.98 13.25
N ASN A 91 -5.45 1.40 13.22
CA ASN A 91 -6.35 1.56 14.36
C ASN A 91 -7.80 1.57 13.86
N ASP A 92 -8.78 1.81 14.73
CA ASP A 92 -10.21 1.77 14.38
C ASP A 92 -10.64 2.72 13.25
N ASN A 93 -9.85 3.77 12.96
CA ASN A 93 -10.22 4.83 12.02
C ASN A 93 -9.19 5.10 10.92
N GLU A 94 -8.03 4.44 10.94
CA GLU A 94 -6.96 4.66 9.98
C GLU A 94 -6.50 3.35 9.37
N GLY A 95 -6.56 3.26 8.05
CA GLY A 95 -6.06 2.13 7.29
C GLY A 95 -4.96 2.55 6.31
N ILE A 96 -4.14 1.57 5.94
CA ILE A 96 -3.18 1.69 4.85
C ILE A 96 -3.45 0.64 3.79
N LEU A 97 -3.36 1.07 2.52
CA LEU A 97 -3.42 0.17 1.38
C LEU A 97 -2.03 0.05 0.77
N VAL A 98 -1.47 -1.16 0.85
CA VAL A 98 -0.11 -1.47 0.43
C VAL A 98 -0.15 -2.15 -0.93
N TYR A 99 0.59 -1.58 -1.87
CA TYR A 99 0.76 -2.09 -3.23
C TYR A 99 2.10 -2.81 -3.32
N VAL A 100 2.05 -4.10 -3.66
CA VAL A 100 3.25 -4.93 -3.83
C VAL A 100 3.30 -5.49 -5.25
N PRO A 101 4.23 -5.04 -6.10
CA PRO A 101 4.46 -5.63 -7.41
C PRO A 101 4.61 -7.16 -7.32
N ASN A 102 3.99 -7.89 -8.26
CA ASN A 102 3.97 -9.35 -8.26
C ASN A 102 5.39 -9.93 -8.20
N MET A 103 6.33 -9.34 -8.94
CA MET A 103 7.72 -9.78 -8.95
C MET A 103 8.34 -9.79 -7.55
N ILE A 104 8.06 -8.77 -6.74
CA ILE A 104 8.61 -8.63 -5.40
C ILE A 104 7.95 -9.63 -4.45
N PHE A 105 6.61 -9.73 -4.49
CA PHE A 105 5.87 -10.62 -3.62
C PHE A 105 6.18 -12.10 -3.88
N GLU A 106 6.27 -12.49 -5.15
CA GLU A 106 6.57 -13.86 -5.56
C GLU A 106 8.02 -14.23 -5.24
N GLN A 107 8.98 -13.31 -5.41
CA GLN A 107 10.38 -13.53 -4.99
C GLN A 107 10.49 -13.72 -3.48
N TYR A 108 9.80 -12.88 -2.70
CA TYR A 108 9.77 -13.03 -1.24
C TYR A 108 9.19 -14.38 -0.81
N GLN A 109 8.07 -14.81 -1.42
CA GLN A 109 7.50 -16.12 -1.13
C GLN A 109 8.47 -17.27 -1.44
N LEU A 110 9.29 -17.18 -2.49
CA LEU A 110 10.31 -18.18 -2.80
C LEU A 110 11.47 -18.21 -1.78
N ASN A 111 11.80 -17.06 -1.19
CA ASN A 111 12.92 -16.91 -0.25
C ASN A 111 12.56 -17.31 1.20
N VAL A 112 11.28 -17.41 1.53
CA VAL A 112 10.77 -17.75 2.87
C VAL A 112 10.49 -19.27 3.03
N ILE A 113 10.67 -20.06 1.95
CA ILE A 113 10.50 -21.53 1.93
C ILE A 113 11.78 -22.27 2.29
#